data_AF-A0A1F2U9D9-F1
#
_entry.id   AF-A0A1F2U9D9-F1
#
_cell.length_a   1.000
_cell.length_b   1.000
_cell.length_c   1.000
_cell.angle_alpha   90.00
_cell.angle_beta   90.00
_cell.angle_gamma   90.00
#
_symmetry.space_group_name_H-M   'P 1'
#
loop_
_entity.id
_entity.type
_entity.pdbx_description
1 polymer ?
#
loop_
_entity_poly.entity_id
_entity_poly.type
_entity_poly.pdbx_seq_one_letter_code
_entity_poly.pdbx_strand_id
1 'polypeptide(L)'
;MKSARIFIVILSLGLGVRAEPLSAQASGGSQRGSPDPPKGNLQRSAEILYFKRFAESGPERGKEIYFYKCWVCHNAYTRAAGTPAPTLKDLYKRPKLISGQPVNDQTVAEKIKTGGPLMPGFQYALSDQDIADLVSFLREGKCCWEDSEEHNPPRNPRYKAQ
;
A
#
# COMPACT_ATOMS: atom_id res chain seq x y z
N MET A 1 -63.48 -28.18 -16.58
CA MET A 1 -63.75 -29.54 -17.11
C MET A 1 -62.49 -30.37 -16.94
N LYS A 2 -62.57 -31.44 -16.15
CA LYS A 2 -61.47 -32.37 -15.84
C LYS A 2 -61.10 -33.13 -17.12
N SER A 3 -59.82 -33.16 -17.48
CA SER A 3 -59.33 -34.10 -18.49
C SER A 3 -58.03 -34.72 -17.99
N ALA A 4 -58.14 -35.97 -17.57
CA ALA A 4 -57.05 -36.83 -17.16
C ALA A 4 -56.31 -37.35 -18.40
N ARG A 5 -54.98 -37.35 -18.38
CA ARG A 5 -54.17 -38.14 -19.31
C ARG A 5 -52.93 -38.74 -18.62
N ILE A 6 -53.08 -40.03 -18.30
CA ILE A 6 -52.17 -41.15 -18.59
C ILE A 6 -50.69 -40.94 -18.20
N PHE A 7 -50.29 -41.60 -17.10
CA PHE A 7 -48.90 -41.86 -16.75
C PHE A 7 -48.38 -43.03 -17.59
N ILE A 8 -47.40 -42.77 -18.46
CA ILE A 8 -46.52 -43.80 -19.03
C ILE A 8 -45.27 -43.83 -18.15
N VAL A 9 -45.08 -44.93 -17.42
CA VAL A 9 -43.86 -45.23 -16.67
C VAL A 9 -42.85 -45.80 -17.67
N ILE A 10 -41.88 -44.97 -18.08
CA ILE A 10 -40.71 -45.45 -18.82
C ILE A 10 -39.64 -45.79 -17.77
N LEU A 11 -39.45 -47.10 -17.60
CA LEU A 11 -38.39 -47.68 -16.78
C LEU A 11 -37.05 -47.56 -17.53
N SER A 12 -36.36 -46.44 -17.34
CA SER A 12 -35.00 -46.26 -17.82
C SER A 12 -34.03 -46.81 -16.78
N LEU A 13 -33.50 -48.02 -17.01
CA LEU A 13 -32.27 -48.49 -16.37
C LEU A 13 -31.10 -47.63 -16.86
N GLY A 14 -30.91 -46.46 -16.24
CA GLY A 14 -29.72 -45.66 -16.39
C GLY A 14 -28.72 -46.05 -15.30
N LEU A 15 -27.58 -46.62 -15.69
CA LEU A 15 -26.40 -46.72 -14.83
C LEU A 15 -26.03 -45.29 -14.38
N GLY A 16 -26.37 -44.97 -13.13
CA GLY A 16 -26.00 -43.71 -12.50
C GLY A 16 -24.52 -43.73 -12.11
N VAL A 17 -23.66 -43.25 -13.00
CA VAL A 17 -22.38 -42.69 -12.54
C VAL A 17 -22.69 -41.30 -12.00
N ARG A 18 -22.73 -41.17 -10.68
CA ARG A 18 -22.75 -39.86 -10.02
C ARG A 18 -21.46 -39.12 -10.40
N ALA A 19 -21.56 -38.12 -11.26
CA ALA A 19 -20.57 -37.06 -11.29
C ALA A 19 -20.81 -36.20 -10.06
N GLU A 20 -20.00 -36.40 -9.01
CA GLU A 20 -19.95 -35.45 -7.91
C GLU A 20 -19.41 -34.13 -8.46
N PRO A 21 -20.07 -32.98 -8.20
CA PRO A 21 -19.46 -31.70 -8.52
C PRO A 21 -18.24 -31.59 -7.62
N LEU A 22 -17.05 -31.53 -8.23
CA LEU A 22 -15.83 -31.14 -7.57
C LEU A 22 -16.07 -29.72 -7.03
N SER A 23 -16.49 -29.63 -5.76
CA SER A 23 -16.42 -28.38 -5.02
C SER A 23 -14.96 -28.01 -4.99
N ALA A 24 -14.57 -27.11 -5.89
CA ALA A 24 -13.37 -26.32 -5.73
C ALA A 24 -13.57 -25.54 -4.43
N GLN A 25 -13.12 -26.13 -3.31
CA GLN A 25 -12.77 -25.35 -2.14
C GLN A 25 -11.70 -24.38 -2.63
N ALA A 26 -12.14 -23.15 -2.92
CA ALA A 26 -11.25 -22.01 -2.97
C ALA A 26 -10.52 -22.04 -1.63
N SER A 27 -9.29 -22.54 -1.64
CA SER A 27 -8.36 -22.37 -0.54
C SER A 27 -8.24 -20.87 -0.37
N GLY A 28 -8.94 -20.37 0.67
CA GLY A 28 -8.77 -19.00 1.12
C GLY A 28 -7.28 -18.76 1.19
N GLY A 29 -6.82 -17.74 0.47
CA GLY A 29 -5.42 -17.37 0.42
C GLY A 29 -4.93 -17.23 1.85
N SER A 30 -4.23 -18.25 2.33
CA SER A 30 -3.46 -18.18 3.55
C SER A 30 -2.41 -17.12 3.26
N GLN A 31 -2.65 -15.93 3.81
CA GLN A 31 -1.64 -14.90 4.00
C GLN A 31 -0.53 -15.58 4.77
N ARG A 32 0.43 -16.16 4.03
CA ARG A 32 1.61 -16.81 4.59
C ARG A 32 2.39 -15.67 5.23
N GLY A 33 2.16 -15.47 6.53
CA GLY A 33 2.89 -14.48 7.31
C GLY A 33 4.38 -14.69 7.11
N SER A 34 5.11 -13.59 6.94
CA SER A 34 6.57 -13.64 6.82
C SER A 34 7.15 -14.39 8.03
N PRO A 35 8.10 -15.32 7.83
CA PRO A 35 8.71 -16.05 8.94
C PRO A 35 9.36 -15.09 9.92
N ASP A 36 9.24 -15.39 11.22
CA ASP A 36 9.88 -14.61 12.26
C ASP A 36 11.40 -14.54 12.01
N PRO A 37 12.02 -13.35 12.18
CA PRO A 37 13.47 -13.26 12.07
C PRO A 37 14.14 -14.18 13.11
N PRO A 38 15.30 -14.78 12.79
CA PRO A 38 16.03 -15.65 13.70
C PRO A 38 16.20 -14.97 15.05
N LYS A 39 15.80 -15.66 16.12
CA LYS A 39 15.92 -15.16 17.49
C LYS A 39 17.40 -15.07 17.86
N GLY A 40 17.97 -13.87 17.74
CA GLY A 40 19.33 -13.54 18.11
C GLY A 40 19.53 -12.04 17.99
N ASN A 41 19.66 -11.37 19.14
CA ASN A 41 19.84 -9.91 19.28
C ASN A 41 21.17 -9.35 18.73
N LEU A 42 22.01 -10.20 18.13
CA LEU A 42 23.37 -9.84 17.73
C LEU A 42 23.53 -9.59 16.22
N GLN A 43 22.54 -9.95 15.41
CA GLN A 43 22.69 -9.88 13.97
C GLN A 43 21.93 -8.68 13.40
N ARG A 44 22.53 -7.48 13.46
CA ARG A 44 22.05 -6.29 12.73
C ARG A 44 21.80 -6.60 11.26
N SER A 45 22.61 -7.49 10.68
CA SER A 45 22.42 -7.95 9.31
C SER A 45 21.14 -8.76 9.14
N ALA A 46 20.58 -9.45 10.15
CA ALA A 46 19.27 -10.09 10.02
C ALA A 46 18.16 -9.05 9.81
N GLU A 47 18.11 -7.99 10.61
CA GLU A 47 17.13 -6.89 10.45
C GLU A 47 17.17 -6.28 9.04
N ILE A 48 18.38 -6.14 8.47
CA ILE A 48 18.62 -5.60 7.12
C ILE A 48 18.34 -6.65 6.03
N LEU A 49 18.80 -7.89 6.20
CA LEU A 49 18.71 -8.99 5.23
C LEU A 49 17.28 -9.53 5.07
N TYR A 50 16.44 -9.43 6.09
CA TYR A 50 15.04 -9.87 6.01
C TYR A 50 14.10 -8.80 5.42
N PHE A 51 14.63 -7.69 4.90
CA PHE A 51 13.87 -6.62 4.23
C PHE A 51 12.62 -6.19 5.02
N LYS A 52 12.73 -6.15 6.34
CA LYS A 52 11.59 -5.76 7.17
C LYS A 52 11.33 -4.26 6.94
N ARG A 53 10.06 -3.93 6.66
CA ARG A 53 9.56 -2.55 6.59
C ARG A 53 9.87 -1.81 7.88
N PHE A 54 10.09 -0.51 7.79
CA PHE A 54 10.42 0.30 8.97
C PHE A 54 9.24 0.39 9.95
N ALA A 55 8.01 0.29 9.43
CA ALA A 55 6.79 0.15 10.21
C ALA A 55 5.74 -0.64 9.42
N GLU A 56 4.79 -1.25 10.13
CA GLU A 56 3.71 -2.04 9.51
C GLU A 56 2.52 -1.17 9.06
N SER A 57 2.28 -0.02 9.71
CA SER A 57 1.19 0.91 9.40
C SER A 57 1.45 2.32 9.93
N GLY A 58 0.58 3.27 9.60
CA GLY A 58 0.59 4.63 10.12
C GLY A 58 1.63 5.54 9.46
N PRO A 59 1.93 6.71 10.06
CA PRO A 59 2.78 7.73 9.44
C PRO A 59 4.23 7.25 9.21
N GLU A 60 4.76 6.36 10.03
CA GLU A 60 6.10 5.78 9.79
C GLU A 60 6.12 4.84 8.57
N ARG A 61 5.03 4.09 8.33
CA ARG A 61 4.85 3.32 7.10
C ARG A 61 4.69 4.24 5.89
N GLY A 62 3.94 5.33 6.06
CA GLY A 62 3.80 6.39 5.06
C GLY A 62 5.11 7.06 4.70
N LYS A 63 5.98 7.32 5.67
CA LYS A 63 7.33 7.86 5.49
C LYS A 63 8.20 6.95 4.62
N GLU A 64 8.16 5.63 4.86
CA GLU A 64 8.85 4.65 4.02
C GLU A 64 8.35 4.71 2.57
N ILE A 65 7.03 4.69 2.37
CA ILE A 65 6.43 4.75 1.03
C ILE A 65 6.83 6.05 0.32
N TYR A 66 6.75 7.18 1.02
CA TYR A 66 7.17 8.49 0.51
C TYR A 66 8.61 8.43 0.01
N PHE A 67 9.53 7.89 0.80
CA PHE A 67 10.94 7.79 0.45
C PHE A 67 11.16 6.99 -0.85
N TYR A 68 10.50 5.84 -1.01
CA TYR A 68 10.71 4.98 -2.18
C TYR A 68 9.92 5.39 -3.43
N LYS A 69 8.77 6.04 -3.28
CA LYS A 69 7.83 6.27 -4.40
C LYS A 69 7.67 7.72 -4.79
N CYS A 70 7.80 8.64 -3.82
CA CYS A 70 7.48 10.05 -4.01
C CYS A 70 8.72 10.94 -4.01
N TRP A 71 9.69 10.63 -3.14
CA TRP A 71 10.86 11.45 -2.90
C TRP A 71 11.67 11.70 -4.16
N VAL A 72 11.84 10.69 -5.02
CA VAL A 72 12.61 10.79 -6.28
C VAL A 72 12.23 12.00 -7.15
N CYS A 73 10.96 12.41 -7.16
CA CYS A 73 10.51 13.60 -7.88
C CYS A 73 10.26 14.81 -6.98
N HIS A 74 9.80 14.59 -5.74
CA HIS A 74 9.33 15.67 -4.87
C HIS A 74 10.40 16.28 -3.95
N ASN A 75 11.63 15.77 -4.00
CA ASN A 75 12.75 16.23 -3.18
C ASN A 75 13.31 17.60 -3.64
N ALA A 76 14.03 18.28 -2.75
CA ALA A 76 14.62 19.58 -2.99
C ALA A 76 15.67 19.57 -4.12
N TYR A 77 16.44 18.49 -4.25
CA TYR A 77 17.53 18.39 -5.22
C TYR A 77 17.02 18.23 -6.65
N THR A 78 16.05 17.35 -6.89
CA THR A 78 15.47 17.16 -8.23
C THR A 78 14.66 18.37 -8.66
N ARG A 79 14.07 19.10 -7.69
CA ARG A 79 13.51 20.44 -7.92
C ARG A 79 14.55 21.47 -8.30
N ALA A 80 15.69 21.51 -7.63
CA ALA A 80 16.81 22.36 -8.04
C ALA A 80 17.33 21.99 -9.44
N ALA A 81 17.25 20.71 -9.82
CA ALA A 81 17.59 20.21 -11.15
C ALA A 81 16.48 20.40 -12.21
N GLY A 82 15.35 21.03 -11.87
CA GLY A 82 14.31 21.42 -12.84
C GLY A 82 13.17 20.41 -13.02
N THR A 83 12.96 19.45 -12.12
CA THR A 83 11.74 18.61 -12.16
C THR A 83 10.48 19.47 -12.03
N PRO A 84 9.39 19.15 -12.76
CA PRO A 84 8.13 19.88 -12.66
C PRO A 84 7.33 19.53 -11.40
N ALA A 85 7.77 18.56 -10.59
CA ALA A 85 7.08 18.16 -9.39
C ALA A 85 7.14 19.26 -8.30
N PRO A 86 6.01 19.61 -7.66
CA PRO A 86 6.00 20.59 -6.59
C PRO A 86 6.65 20.05 -5.32
N THR A 87 7.09 20.93 -4.43
CA THR A 87 7.43 20.52 -3.07
C THR A 87 6.18 19.97 -2.36
N LEU A 88 6.35 18.95 -1.53
CA LEU A 88 5.29 18.44 -0.64
C LEU A 88 5.42 18.98 0.80
N LYS A 89 6.47 19.74 1.09
CA LYS A 89 6.62 20.46 2.37
C LYS A 89 5.39 21.34 2.61
N ASP A 90 4.80 21.24 3.79
CA ASP A 90 3.62 22.03 4.18
C ASP A 90 2.41 21.86 3.23
N LEU A 91 2.26 20.70 2.57
CA LEU A 91 1.16 20.43 1.64
C LEU A 91 -0.21 20.81 2.23
N TYR A 92 -0.49 20.35 3.45
CA TYR A 92 -1.77 20.55 4.15
C TYR A 92 -2.01 21.99 4.64
N LYS A 93 -1.00 22.87 4.59
CA LYS A 93 -1.18 24.30 4.89
C LYS A 93 -1.68 25.08 3.66
N ARG A 94 -1.73 24.44 2.48
CA ARG A 94 -2.13 25.10 1.23
C ARG A 94 -3.64 25.00 1.05
N PRO A 95 -4.28 26.01 0.44
CA PRO A 95 -5.71 25.96 0.20
C PRO A 95 -6.08 24.95 -0.90
N LYS A 96 -5.21 24.78 -1.91
CA LYS A 96 -5.48 23.97 -3.11
C LYS A 96 -4.26 23.18 -3.58
N LEU A 97 -4.51 22.01 -4.16
CA LEU A 97 -3.56 21.25 -4.97
C LEU A 97 -3.31 21.97 -6.30
N ILE A 98 -2.25 21.58 -7.02
CA ILE A 98 -1.99 22.06 -8.39
C ILE A 98 -3.16 21.73 -9.33
N SER A 99 -3.92 20.66 -9.05
CA SER A 99 -5.15 20.33 -9.79
C SER A 99 -6.31 21.31 -9.54
N GLY A 100 -6.17 22.27 -8.61
CA GLY A 100 -7.22 23.20 -8.22
C GLY A 100 -8.18 22.68 -7.15
N GLN A 101 -8.12 21.40 -6.81
CA GLN A 101 -8.91 20.79 -5.74
C GLN A 101 -8.45 21.27 -4.35
N PRO A 102 -9.34 21.39 -3.36
CA PRO A 102 -8.95 21.77 -2.00
C PRO A 102 -7.98 20.72 -1.42
N VAL A 103 -7.04 21.13 -0.56
CA VAL A 103 -6.16 20.15 0.11
C VAL A 103 -6.89 19.53 1.31
N ASN A 104 -7.13 18.22 1.25
CA ASN A 104 -7.59 17.39 2.35
C ASN A 104 -7.23 15.92 2.07
N ASP A 105 -7.45 15.04 3.05
CA ASP A 105 -7.09 13.62 2.94
C ASP A 105 -7.65 12.95 1.67
N GLN A 106 -8.91 13.21 1.35
CA GLN A 106 -9.60 12.59 0.22
C GLN A 106 -8.99 13.03 -1.12
N THR A 107 -8.79 14.34 -1.31
CA THR A 107 -8.24 14.86 -2.56
C THR A 107 -6.76 14.53 -2.74
N VAL A 108 -6.00 14.46 -1.64
CA VAL A 108 -4.60 14.02 -1.64
C VAL A 108 -4.52 12.52 -1.99
N ALA A 109 -5.32 11.68 -1.35
CA ALA A 109 -5.40 10.25 -1.65
C ALA A 109 -5.76 10.02 -3.12
N GLU A 110 -6.80 10.69 -3.61
CA GLU A 110 -7.25 10.56 -5.00
C GLU A 110 -6.16 11.00 -5.99
N LYS A 111 -5.43 12.08 -5.68
CA LYS A 111 -4.32 12.53 -6.50
C LYS A 111 -3.17 11.51 -6.54
N ILE A 112 -2.90 10.82 -5.44
CA ILE A 112 -1.90 9.74 -5.37
C ILE A 112 -2.36 8.53 -6.18
N LYS A 113 -3.65 8.15 -6.09
CA LYS A 113 -4.22 7.02 -6.84
C LYS A 113 -4.14 7.24 -8.34
N THR A 114 -4.64 8.39 -8.80
CA THR A 114 -4.87 8.67 -10.22
C THR A 114 -3.70 9.35 -10.92
N GLY A 115 -2.84 10.07 -10.18
CA GLY A 115 -1.70 10.78 -10.75
C GLY A 115 -2.11 11.97 -11.63
N GLY A 116 -1.37 12.20 -12.71
CA GLY A 116 -1.59 13.25 -13.70
C GLY A 116 -0.54 13.17 -14.83
N PRO A 117 -0.49 14.17 -15.74
CA PRO A 117 0.38 14.10 -16.92
C PRO A 117 1.87 13.83 -16.63
N LEU A 118 2.37 14.33 -15.50
CA LEU A 118 3.78 14.21 -15.07
C LEU A 118 3.91 13.60 -13.67
N MET A 119 2.86 12.92 -13.19
CA MET A 119 2.83 12.24 -11.90
C MET A 119 2.19 10.87 -12.09
N PRO A 120 2.89 9.75 -11.87
CA PRO A 120 2.29 8.43 -12.03
C PRO A 120 1.13 8.22 -11.05
N GLY A 121 0.11 7.49 -11.48
CA GLY A 121 -0.94 6.99 -10.60
C GLY A 121 -0.49 5.72 -9.88
N PHE A 122 -0.73 5.65 -8.57
CA PHE A 122 -0.28 4.54 -7.72
C PHE A 122 -1.38 3.53 -7.35
N GLN A 123 -2.60 3.68 -7.88
CA GLN A 123 -3.75 2.80 -7.57
C GLN A 123 -3.50 1.30 -7.80
N TYR A 124 -2.55 0.93 -8.66
CA TYR A 124 -2.17 -0.47 -8.92
C TYR A 124 -0.87 -0.89 -8.24
N ALA A 125 -0.17 0.04 -7.60
CA ALA A 125 1.13 -0.18 -6.97
C ALA A 125 1.08 -0.09 -5.43
N LEU A 126 0.09 0.61 -4.89
CA LEU A 126 -0.12 0.82 -3.47
C LEU A 126 -1.54 0.36 -3.10
N SER A 127 -1.67 -0.32 -1.96
CA SER A 127 -2.97 -0.63 -1.38
C SER A 127 -3.65 0.63 -0.83
N ASP A 128 -4.95 0.56 -0.56
CA ASP A 128 -5.66 1.66 0.10
C ASP A 128 -5.06 1.99 1.48
N GLN A 129 -4.57 0.97 2.20
CA GLN A 129 -3.89 1.16 3.49
C GLN A 129 -2.55 1.88 3.31
N ASP A 130 -1.74 1.49 2.33
CA ASP A 130 -0.48 2.18 2.01
C ASP A 130 -0.72 3.67 1.70
N ILE A 131 -1.81 3.96 0.97
CA ILE A 131 -2.19 5.34 0.64
C ILE A 131 -2.67 6.10 1.88
N ALA A 132 -3.46 5.48 2.74
CA ALA A 132 -3.89 6.08 4.00
C ALA A 132 -2.69 6.39 4.93
N ASP A 133 -1.73 5.48 5.02
CA ASP A 133 -0.50 5.64 5.77
C ASP A 133 0.33 6.81 5.20
N LEU A 134 0.50 6.87 3.87
CA LEU A 134 1.20 7.96 3.19
C LEU A 134 0.50 9.32 3.41
N VAL A 135 -0.83 9.36 3.30
CA VAL A 135 -1.65 10.57 3.57
C VAL A 135 -1.45 11.05 5.00
N SER A 136 -1.42 10.12 5.97
CA SER A 136 -1.18 10.45 7.39
C SER A 136 0.20 11.08 7.61
N PHE A 137 1.25 10.53 6.99
CA PHE A 137 2.60 11.08 7.04
C PHE A 137 2.67 12.50 6.46
N LEU A 138 2.07 12.72 5.28
CA LEU A 138 2.03 14.03 4.63
C LEU A 138 1.28 15.07 5.48
N ARG A 139 0.23 14.64 6.19
CA ARG A 139 -0.59 15.50 7.06
C ARG A 139 0.15 15.97 8.31
N GLU A 140 1.02 15.13 8.88
CA GLU A 140 1.84 15.53 10.03
C GLU A 140 2.83 16.66 9.71
N GLY A 141 3.03 16.98 8.43
CA GLY A 141 3.96 18.03 8.00
C GLY A 141 5.42 17.68 8.23
N LYS A 142 5.71 16.41 8.60
CA LYS A 142 7.06 15.87 8.74
C LYS A 142 7.75 15.60 7.38
N CYS A 143 7.04 15.77 6.27
CA CYS A 143 7.72 15.85 4.99
C CYS A 143 8.61 17.11 5.00
N CYS A 144 9.90 17.02 4.66
CA CYS A 144 10.49 15.96 3.83
C CYS A 144 11.80 15.41 4.40
N TRP A 145 12.27 14.27 3.86
CA TRP A 145 13.44 13.54 4.36
C TRP A 145 14.66 14.46 4.57
N GLU A 146 14.87 15.37 3.64
CA GLU A 146 15.93 16.39 3.65
C GLU A 146 15.79 17.33 4.84
N ASP A 147 14.57 17.71 5.24
CA ASP A 147 14.35 18.60 6.38
C ASP A 147 14.42 17.89 7.73
N SER A 148 13.98 16.61 7.80
CA SER A 148 13.82 15.92 9.09
C SER A 148 14.95 14.94 9.42
N GLU A 149 15.39 14.12 8.47
CA GLU A 149 16.31 13.00 8.73
C GLU A 149 17.75 13.31 8.35
N GLU A 150 17.98 14.16 7.36
CA GLU A 150 19.34 14.63 7.04
C GLU A 150 19.85 15.59 8.12
N HIS A 151 19.02 16.55 8.54
CA HIS A 151 19.40 17.53 9.57
C HIS A 151 19.33 16.97 11.00
N ASN A 152 18.59 15.88 11.23
CA ASN A 152 18.50 15.24 12.54
C ASN A 152 18.32 13.72 12.40
N PRO A 153 19.36 13.00 11.96
CA PRO A 153 19.26 11.55 11.75
C PRO A 153 18.92 10.83 13.05
N PRO A 154 18.10 9.76 13.00
CA PRO A 154 17.73 9.02 14.19
C PRO A 154 18.98 8.50 14.89
N ARG A 155 19.03 8.69 16.22
CA ARG A 155 20.17 8.25 17.03
C ARG A 155 20.36 6.75 16.83
N ASN A 156 21.57 6.34 16.47
CA ASN A 156 21.92 4.92 16.39
C ASN A 156 21.76 4.29 17.79
N PRO A 157 20.74 3.44 18.04
CA PRO A 157 20.48 2.89 19.38
C PRO A 157 21.62 1.99 19.89
N ARG A 158 22.47 1.53 18.97
CA ARG A 158 23.64 0.69 19.27
C ARG A 158 24.90 1.51 19.56
N TYR A 159 24.91 2.81 19.29
CA TYR A 159 26.05 3.68 19.60
C TYR A 159 25.97 4.14 21.06
N LYS A 160 26.91 3.67 21.89
CA LYS A 160 27.12 4.13 23.27
C LYS A 160 28.43 4.92 23.28
N ALA A 161 28.35 6.24 23.41
CA ALA A 161 29.54 7.06 23.65
C ALA A 161 30.11 6.68 25.04
N GLN A 162 31.41 6.45 25.11
CA GLN A 162 32.16 6.26 26.35
C GLN A 162 32.86 7.56 26.72
#